data_AF-A0A2T4UHE1-F1
#
_entry.id   AF-A0A2T4UHE1-F1
#
_cell.length_a   1.000
_cell.length_b   1.000
_cell.length_c   1.000
_cell.angle_alpha   90.00
_cell.angle_beta   90.00
_cell.angle_gamma   90.00
#
_symmetry.space_group_name_H-M   'P 1'
#
loop_
_entity.id
_entity.type
_entity.pdbx_description
1 polymer ?
#
loop_
_entity_poly.entity_id
_entity_poly.type
_entity_poly.pdbx_seq_one_letter_code
_entity_poly.pdbx_strand_id
1 'polypeptide(L)'
;MSGAAQVHLVGRRLTGMTFGKRGSAVYARLYDKSLEADPDALIRDHWAAQLGRPVGADEQAWRVEFELRGKFLRDLAVGDQQLMDADPRAFLEHHLDAVWEHLTTKWLVLKVPGSTTRLSRGKPQGWWAALSTSGGFGERDTAGPLVRRPRRSPDAGPLLAQLGGVLAAYAARRGTDDLDAVLAELSDYMSRSGGQKGFAQRVDRARLRLPLQARTRADAEAQAVGDDPNLNGMDDLIWMRVPGWLDEPPSKAAPGG
;
A
#
# COMPACT_ATOMS: atom_id res chain seq x y z
N MET A 1 7.82 8.19 -0.19
CA MET A 1 8.81 7.97 -1.27
C MET A 1 8.53 9.02 -2.33
N SER A 2 9.41 10.01 -2.46
CA SER A 2 9.38 10.91 -3.63
C SER A 2 10.16 10.18 -4.73
N GLY A 3 9.45 9.54 -5.65
CA GLY A 3 10.08 9.07 -6.89
C GLY A 3 10.26 10.27 -7.80
N ALA A 4 11.45 10.44 -8.39
CA ALA A 4 11.66 11.50 -9.37
C ALA A 4 10.66 11.34 -10.52
N ALA A 5 9.98 12.42 -10.89
CA ALA A 5 9.12 12.43 -12.07
C ALA A 5 10.00 12.36 -13.32
N GLN A 6 9.65 11.51 -14.28
CA GLN A 6 10.32 11.48 -15.58
C GLN A 6 9.50 12.33 -16.56
N VAL A 7 10.15 13.30 -17.19
CA VAL A 7 9.54 14.23 -18.13
C VAL A 7 9.74 13.73 -19.57
N HIS A 8 8.71 13.83 -20.39
CA HIS A 8 8.71 13.47 -21.81
C HIS A 8 8.53 14.73 -22.65
N LEU A 9 9.45 14.93 -23.59
CA LEU A 9 9.47 16.06 -24.51
C LEU A 9 9.45 15.54 -25.95
N VAL A 10 8.72 16.22 -26.83
CA VAL A 10 8.84 16.06 -28.28
C VAL A 10 9.33 17.39 -28.84
N GLY A 11 10.56 17.40 -29.37
CA GLY A 11 11.27 18.65 -29.66
C GLY A 11 11.47 19.47 -28.38
N ARG A 12 10.89 20.67 -28.33
CA ARG A 12 10.91 21.56 -27.14
C ARG A 12 9.59 21.60 -26.38
N ARG A 13 8.60 20.80 -26.79
CA ARG A 13 7.26 20.79 -26.17
C ARG A 13 7.19 19.69 -25.12
N LEU A 14 6.66 20.03 -23.95
CA LEU A 14 6.28 19.06 -22.92
C LEU A 14 5.06 18.27 -23.41
N THR A 15 5.21 16.95 -23.51
CA THR A 15 4.15 16.04 -23.98
C THR A 15 3.70 15.06 -22.92
N GLY A 16 4.49 14.87 -21.86
CA GLY A 16 4.05 14.07 -20.74
C GLY A 16 5.01 14.02 -19.57
N MET A 17 4.54 13.40 -18.50
CA MET A 17 5.26 13.13 -17.26
C MET A 17 4.83 11.77 -16.73
N THR A 18 5.76 11.06 -16.12
CA THR A 18 5.48 9.77 -15.47
C THR A 18 6.02 9.76 -14.04
N PHE A 19 5.31 9.07 -13.17
CA PHE A 19 5.56 9.06 -11.73
C PHE A 19 5.62 7.62 -11.22
N GLY A 20 6.67 7.31 -10.47
CA GLY A 20 6.95 5.95 -10.00
C GLY A 20 7.57 5.07 -11.09
N LYS A 21 7.74 3.78 -10.79
CA LYS A 21 8.29 2.79 -11.72
C LYS A 21 7.16 1.96 -12.32
N ARG A 22 7.13 1.80 -13.65
CA ARG A 22 6.17 0.90 -14.29
C ARG A 22 6.30 -0.52 -13.72
N GLY A 23 5.18 -1.17 -13.46
CA GLY A 23 5.15 -2.47 -12.76
C GLY A 23 5.26 -2.40 -11.24
N SER A 24 5.49 -1.22 -10.65
CA SER A 24 5.40 -1.03 -9.19
C SER A 24 3.95 -0.94 -8.71
N ALA A 25 3.76 -0.83 -7.41
CA ALA A 25 2.44 -0.85 -6.76
C ALA A 25 1.46 0.18 -7.34
N VAL A 26 1.95 1.38 -7.62
CA VAL A 26 1.23 2.48 -8.29
C VAL A 26 2.19 3.14 -9.26
N TYR A 27 1.74 3.36 -10.49
CA TYR A 27 2.44 4.12 -11.52
C TYR A 27 1.46 5.11 -12.12
N ALA A 28 1.90 6.35 -12.40
CA ALA A 28 1.02 7.35 -12.99
C ALA A 28 1.64 8.01 -14.21
N ARG A 29 0.76 8.47 -15.10
CA ARG A 29 1.11 9.22 -16.30
C ARG A 29 0.23 10.46 -16.39
N LEU A 30 0.85 11.58 -16.70
CA LEU A 30 0.17 12.82 -17.11
C LEU A 30 0.67 13.13 -18.51
N TYR A 31 -0.19 13.05 -19.53
CA TYR A 31 0.27 13.23 -20.91
C TYR A 31 -0.75 13.98 -21.75
N ASP A 32 -0.24 14.64 -22.78
CA ASP A 32 -1.02 15.33 -23.78
C ASP A 32 -1.66 14.30 -24.72
N LYS A 33 -2.93 14.00 -24.46
CA LYS A 33 -3.70 13.03 -25.23
C LYS A 33 -4.08 13.57 -26.62
N SER A 34 -4.04 14.88 -26.82
CA SER A 34 -4.32 15.49 -28.12
C SER A 34 -3.31 15.07 -29.19
N LEU A 35 -2.09 14.71 -28.79
CA LEU A 35 -1.03 14.23 -29.70
C LEU A 35 -1.23 12.79 -30.18
N GLU A 36 -2.00 12.00 -29.44
CA GLU A 36 -2.31 10.60 -29.77
C GLU A 36 -3.70 10.42 -30.37
N ALA A 37 -4.57 11.43 -30.26
CA ALA A 37 -5.90 11.41 -30.84
C ALA A 37 -5.80 11.97 -32.27
N ASP A 38 -5.86 11.08 -33.25
CA ASP A 38 -6.15 11.45 -34.63
C ASP A 38 -7.34 12.43 -34.65
N PRO A 39 -7.35 13.51 -35.45
CA PRO A 39 -8.52 14.41 -35.58
C PRO A 39 -9.87 13.70 -35.73
N ASP A 40 -9.91 12.48 -36.28
CA ASP A 40 -11.11 11.66 -36.47
C ASP A 40 -11.38 10.63 -35.35
N ALA A 41 -10.64 10.69 -34.24
CA ALA A 41 -10.79 9.73 -33.17
C ALA A 41 -12.13 9.91 -32.43
N LEU A 42 -12.91 8.82 -32.31
CA LEU A 42 -14.15 8.68 -31.51
C LEU A 42 -14.09 9.33 -30.10
N ILE A 43 -12.89 9.53 -29.57
CA ILE A 43 -12.66 10.19 -28.29
C ILE A 43 -13.00 11.68 -28.32
N ARG A 44 -12.79 12.38 -29.45
CA ARG A 44 -13.15 13.79 -29.61
C ARG A 44 -14.66 13.99 -29.66
N ASP A 45 -15.38 13.06 -30.29
CA ASP A 45 -16.85 13.04 -30.27
C ASP A 45 -17.38 12.81 -28.85
N HIS A 46 -16.76 11.89 -28.12
CA HIS A 46 -17.10 11.64 -26.71
C HIS A 46 -16.86 12.88 -25.85
N TRP A 47 -15.73 13.56 -26.01
CA TRP A 47 -15.45 14.82 -25.31
C TRP A 47 -16.43 15.91 -25.70
N ALA A 48 -16.75 16.03 -26.99
CA ALA A 48 -17.69 17.04 -27.46
C ALA A 48 -19.10 16.83 -26.87
N ALA A 49 -19.53 15.57 -26.78
CA ALA A 49 -20.78 15.20 -26.13
C ALA A 49 -20.79 15.56 -24.63
N GLN A 50 -19.69 15.29 -23.91
CA GLN A 50 -19.57 15.64 -22.49
C GLN A 50 -19.48 17.15 -22.23
N LEU A 51 -18.81 17.89 -23.12
CA LEU A 51 -18.64 19.34 -23.00
C LEU A 51 -19.83 20.13 -23.54
N GLY A 52 -20.75 19.48 -24.27
CA GLY A 52 -21.85 20.14 -24.97
C GLY A 52 -21.40 21.07 -26.09
N ARG A 53 -20.15 20.92 -26.57
CA ARG A 53 -19.57 21.72 -27.65
C ARG A 53 -18.46 20.95 -28.37
N PRO A 54 -18.19 21.22 -29.65
CA PRO A 54 -17.02 20.67 -30.34
C PRO A 54 -15.73 21.03 -29.60
N VAL A 55 -14.81 20.07 -29.52
CA VAL A 55 -13.44 20.31 -29.05
C VAL A 55 -12.67 20.94 -30.20
N GLY A 56 -12.15 22.15 -30.00
CA GLY A 56 -11.36 22.84 -31.02
C GLY A 56 -10.17 21.99 -31.49
N ALA A 57 -9.79 22.11 -32.77
CA ALA A 57 -8.66 21.38 -33.34
C ALA A 57 -7.35 21.59 -32.53
N ASP A 58 -7.19 22.80 -31.97
CA ASP A 58 -6.02 23.24 -31.20
C ASP A 58 -6.18 23.08 -29.68
N GLU A 59 -7.32 22.57 -29.18
CA GLU A 59 -7.51 22.37 -27.75
C GLU A 59 -6.70 21.17 -27.25
N GLN A 60 -5.81 21.42 -26.30
CA GLN A 60 -5.00 20.38 -25.67
C GLN A 60 -5.80 19.67 -24.58
N ALA A 61 -5.98 18.37 -24.75
CA ALA A 61 -6.54 17.50 -23.74
C ALA A 61 -5.40 16.77 -23.01
N TRP A 62 -5.26 17.04 -21.72
CA TRP A 62 -4.34 16.31 -20.86
C TRP A 62 -5.06 15.16 -20.15
N ARG A 63 -4.45 13.98 -20.13
CA ARG A 63 -4.96 12.83 -19.41
C ARG A 63 -4.07 12.51 -18.22
N VAL A 64 -4.70 12.30 -17.06
CA VAL A 64 -4.08 11.68 -15.89
C VAL A 64 -4.52 10.23 -15.85
N GLU A 65 -3.56 9.32 -15.72
CA GLU A 65 -3.81 7.87 -15.68
C GLU A 65 -3.03 7.23 -14.55
N PHE A 66 -3.66 6.30 -13.83
CA PHE A 66 -3.05 5.49 -12.78
C PHE A 66 -3.09 4.01 -13.15
N GLU A 67 -1.93 3.36 -13.15
CA GLU A 67 -1.77 1.92 -13.23
C GLU A 67 -1.59 1.37 -11.81
N LEU A 68 -2.54 0.55 -11.36
CA LEU A 68 -2.57 -0.02 -10.02
C LEU A 68 -2.28 -1.52 -10.06
N ARG A 69 -1.45 -2.00 -9.13
CA ARG A 69 -1.22 -3.45 -8.96
C ARG A 69 -2.12 -4.00 -7.88
N GLY A 70 -2.54 -5.26 -8.02
CA GLY A 70 -3.41 -5.92 -7.03
C GLY A 70 -2.85 -5.91 -5.60
N LYS A 71 -1.51 -5.86 -5.42
CA LYS A 71 -0.92 -5.68 -4.09
C LYS A 71 -1.28 -4.34 -3.45
N PHE A 72 -1.29 -3.25 -4.23
CA PHE A 72 -1.70 -1.93 -3.73
C PHE A 72 -3.18 -1.93 -3.36
N LEU A 73 -4.03 -2.48 -4.23
CA LEU A 73 -5.46 -2.58 -3.99
C LEU A 73 -5.76 -3.35 -2.69
N ARG A 74 -5.06 -4.46 -2.42
CA ARG A 74 -5.19 -5.23 -1.18
C ARG A 74 -4.78 -4.47 0.09
N ASP A 75 -3.92 -3.46 -0.04
CA ASP A 75 -3.51 -2.63 1.10
C ASP A 75 -4.51 -1.49 1.38
N LEU A 76 -5.53 -1.28 0.53
CA LEU A 76 -6.57 -0.26 0.70
C LEU A 76 -7.70 -0.77 1.62
N ALA A 77 -8.17 0.11 2.50
CA ALA A 77 -9.22 -0.15 3.47
C ALA A 77 -10.10 1.09 3.69
N VAL A 78 -11.37 0.90 4.05
CA VAL A 78 -12.27 1.95 4.56
C VAL A 78 -12.46 1.69 6.04
N GLY A 79 -12.16 2.68 6.88
CA GLY A 79 -12.28 2.53 8.35
C GLY A 79 -11.45 1.32 8.83
N ASP A 80 -12.11 0.38 9.51
CA ASP A 80 -11.52 -0.87 10.02
C ASP A 80 -11.57 -2.08 9.09
N GLN A 81 -12.31 -1.98 7.99
CA GLN A 81 -12.55 -3.09 7.09
C GLN A 81 -11.56 -3.06 5.92
N GLN A 82 -10.85 -4.16 5.74
CA GLN A 82 -10.07 -4.40 4.53
C GLN A 82 -11.05 -4.72 3.40
N LEU A 83 -10.99 -3.97 2.30
CA LEU A 83 -12.06 -3.96 1.31
C LEU A 83 -11.87 -4.93 0.16
N MET A 84 -10.66 -5.46 -0.03
CA MET A 84 -10.46 -6.41 -1.12
C MET A 84 -11.13 -7.74 -0.79
N ASP A 85 -12.31 -7.92 -1.36
CA ASP A 85 -12.81 -9.21 -1.80
C ASP A 85 -11.83 -9.85 -2.79
N ALA A 86 -11.97 -11.15 -3.03
CA ALA A 86 -11.05 -11.93 -3.87
C ALA A 86 -10.88 -11.37 -5.31
N ASP A 87 -11.82 -10.53 -5.79
CA ASP A 87 -11.82 -9.95 -7.13
C ASP A 87 -11.46 -8.44 -7.16
N PRO A 88 -10.28 -8.07 -7.71
CA PRO A 88 -9.89 -6.67 -7.93
C PRO A 88 -10.83 -5.86 -8.81
N ARG A 89 -11.56 -6.51 -9.73
CA ARG A 89 -12.46 -5.81 -10.65
C ARG A 89 -13.70 -5.31 -9.92
N ALA A 90 -14.38 -6.20 -9.18
CA ALA A 90 -15.51 -5.84 -8.34
C ALA A 90 -15.14 -4.73 -7.34
N PHE A 91 -13.96 -4.79 -6.74
CA PHE A 91 -13.46 -3.73 -5.86
C PHE A 91 -13.40 -2.36 -6.57
N LEU A 92 -12.83 -2.31 -7.77
CA LEU A 92 -12.75 -1.06 -8.52
C LEU A 92 -14.14 -0.55 -8.94
N GLU A 93 -15.05 -1.42 -9.36
CA GLU A 93 -16.42 -1.03 -9.75
C GLU A 93 -17.19 -0.39 -8.58
N HIS A 94 -16.94 -0.81 -7.34
CA HIS A 94 -17.61 -0.29 -6.15
C HIS A 94 -16.91 0.87 -5.43
N HIS A 95 -15.61 1.08 -5.69
CA HIS A 95 -14.80 2.05 -4.93
C HIS A 95 -13.98 3.00 -5.81
N LEU A 96 -14.30 3.11 -7.10
CA LEU A 96 -13.50 3.89 -8.05
C LEU A 96 -13.33 5.35 -7.62
N ASP A 97 -14.40 5.99 -7.13
CA ASP A 97 -14.38 7.38 -6.66
C ASP A 97 -13.41 7.56 -5.49
N ALA A 98 -13.50 6.71 -4.48
CA ALA A 98 -12.61 6.75 -3.32
C ALA A 98 -11.15 6.44 -3.70
N VAL A 99 -10.93 5.51 -4.64
CA VAL A 99 -9.59 5.20 -5.17
C VAL A 99 -9.03 6.41 -5.92
N TRP A 100 -9.83 7.07 -6.75
CA TRP A 100 -9.45 8.27 -7.49
C TRP A 100 -9.07 9.41 -6.55
N GLU A 101 -9.92 9.70 -5.55
CA GLU A 101 -9.64 10.72 -4.53
C GLU A 101 -8.34 10.40 -3.79
N HIS A 102 -8.11 9.16 -3.37
CA HIS A 102 -6.88 8.76 -2.69
C HIS A 102 -5.64 9.01 -3.56
N LEU A 103 -5.71 8.63 -4.84
CA LEU A 103 -4.59 8.78 -5.77
C LEU A 103 -4.25 10.25 -6.06
N THR A 104 -5.27 11.11 -6.13
CA THR A 104 -5.13 12.53 -6.48
C THR A 104 -4.94 13.46 -5.28
N THR A 105 -5.22 13.01 -4.05
CA THR A 105 -5.05 13.81 -2.82
C THR A 105 -3.90 13.34 -1.94
N LYS A 106 -3.53 12.05 -2.00
CA LYS A 106 -2.49 11.46 -1.13
C LYS A 106 -1.26 11.00 -1.91
N TRP A 107 -1.44 10.36 -3.08
CA TRP A 107 -0.33 9.74 -3.80
C TRP A 107 0.38 10.71 -4.76
N LEU A 108 -0.36 11.36 -5.65
CA LEU A 108 0.14 12.39 -6.57
C LEU A 108 -0.66 13.65 -6.35
N VAL A 109 0.02 14.76 -6.05
CA VAL A 109 -0.62 16.06 -5.85
C VAL A 109 0.17 17.14 -6.54
N LEU A 110 -0.49 17.91 -7.40
CA LEU A 110 0.12 19.10 -7.99
C LEU A 110 -0.08 20.29 -7.06
N LYS A 111 1.02 20.90 -6.59
CA LYS A 111 1.00 22.02 -5.64
C LYS A 111 1.31 23.34 -6.32
N VAL A 112 0.79 24.42 -5.76
CA VAL A 112 1.16 25.79 -6.17
C VAL A 112 2.60 26.08 -5.72
N PRO A 113 3.53 26.41 -6.63
CA PRO A 113 4.90 26.79 -6.28
C PRO A 113 4.91 27.96 -5.29
N GLY A 114 5.78 27.91 -4.29
CA GLY A 114 5.93 28.99 -3.30
C GLY A 114 4.77 29.16 -2.32
N SER A 115 3.71 28.33 -2.40
CA SER A 115 2.57 28.43 -1.47
C SER A 115 2.92 28.16 0.00
N THR A 116 4.06 27.53 0.26
CA THR A 116 4.61 27.31 1.59
C THR A 116 6.07 26.89 1.48
N THR A 117 6.81 26.99 2.58
CA THR A 117 8.18 26.45 2.72
C THR A 117 8.21 24.92 2.74
N ARG A 118 7.14 24.26 3.22
CA ARG A 118 7.08 22.80 3.33
C ARG A 118 6.07 22.21 2.34
N LEU A 119 6.55 21.57 1.27
CA LEU A 119 5.71 21.02 0.18
C LEU A 119 4.50 20.19 0.64
N SER A 120 4.62 19.44 1.76
CA SER A 120 3.51 18.66 2.32
C SER A 120 2.31 19.50 2.79
N ARG A 121 2.53 20.78 3.10
CA ARG A 121 1.49 21.76 3.49
C ARG A 121 1.06 22.66 2.33
N GLY A 122 1.63 22.47 1.14
CA GLY A 122 1.34 23.31 -0.01
C GLY A 122 -0.12 23.20 -0.41
N LYS A 123 -0.68 24.29 -0.94
CA LYS A 123 -2.03 24.25 -1.50
C LYS A 123 -2.00 23.52 -2.85
N PRO A 124 -2.95 22.60 -3.11
CA PRO A 124 -3.08 22.03 -4.45
C PRO A 124 -3.39 23.13 -5.47
N GLN A 125 -2.97 22.93 -6.72
CA GLN A 125 -3.40 23.77 -7.84
C GLN A 125 -4.93 23.70 -7.97
N GLY A 126 -5.58 24.81 -8.33
CA GLY A 126 -7.04 24.91 -8.33
C GLY A 126 -7.72 23.85 -9.21
N TRP A 127 -7.24 23.67 -10.43
CA TRP A 127 -7.75 22.65 -11.35
C TRP A 127 -7.47 21.21 -10.86
N TRP A 128 -6.36 21.00 -10.15
CA TRP A 128 -6.04 19.70 -9.56
C TRP A 128 -6.97 19.38 -8.39
N ALA A 129 -7.32 20.38 -7.58
CA ALA A 129 -8.30 20.22 -6.52
C ALA A 129 -9.67 19.84 -7.09
N ALA A 130 -10.12 20.52 -8.17
CA ALA A 130 -11.36 20.17 -8.87
C ALA A 130 -11.32 18.74 -9.46
N LEU A 131 -10.18 18.36 -10.04
CA LEU A 131 -9.96 16.99 -10.54
C LEU A 131 -10.03 15.95 -9.41
N SER A 132 -9.51 16.26 -8.22
CA SER A 132 -9.53 15.31 -7.10
C SER A 132 -10.91 15.06 -6.52
N THR A 133 -11.85 15.99 -6.74
CA THR A 133 -13.25 15.88 -6.31
C THR A 133 -14.18 15.41 -7.42
N SER A 134 -13.66 15.08 -8.61
CA SER A 134 -14.48 14.48 -9.65
C SER A 134 -14.87 13.06 -9.23
N GLY A 135 -16.16 12.77 -9.21
CA GLY A 135 -16.73 11.45 -8.90
C GLY A 135 -17.82 11.07 -9.88
N GLY A 136 -18.61 10.06 -9.53
CA GLY A 136 -19.63 9.49 -10.41
C GLY A 136 -19.08 8.45 -11.38
N PHE A 137 -17.94 7.84 -11.03
CA PHE A 137 -17.37 6.75 -11.83
C PHE A 137 -18.02 5.39 -11.53
N GLY A 138 -18.85 5.29 -10.48
CA GLY A 138 -19.58 4.07 -10.11
C GLY A 138 -21.06 4.32 -9.80
N GLU A 139 -21.90 3.30 -9.93
CA GLU A 139 -23.34 3.35 -9.62
C GLU A 139 -23.64 3.29 -8.11
N ARG A 140 -22.64 2.99 -7.26
CA ARG A 140 -22.81 2.74 -5.82
C ARG A 140 -21.67 3.36 -5.03
N ASP A 141 -21.84 4.62 -4.68
CA ASP A 141 -20.91 5.37 -3.82
C ASP A 141 -21.34 5.21 -2.35
N THR A 142 -20.73 4.29 -1.61
CA THR A 142 -21.10 4.04 -0.20
C THR A 142 -19.95 3.85 0.78
N ALA A 143 -18.70 4.15 0.39
CA ALA A 143 -17.57 3.89 1.28
C ALA A 143 -16.80 5.18 1.62
N GLY A 144 -16.54 5.38 2.92
CA GLY A 144 -15.74 6.50 3.44
C GLY A 144 -14.29 6.54 2.94
N PRO A 145 -13.45 7.47 3.43
CA PRO A 145 -12.12 7.72 2.86
C PRO A 145 -11.20 6.49 2.93
N LEU A 146 -10.51 6.20 1.81
CA LEU A 146 -9.54 5.11 1.75
C LEU A 146 -8.26 5.42 2.50
N VAL A 147 -7.90 4.50 3.40
CA VAL A 147 -6.64 4.52 4.14
C VAL A 147 -5.80 3.31 3.74
N ARG A 148 -4.49 3.52 3.61
CA ARG A 148 -3.55 2.42 3.40
C ARG A 148 -3.24 1.74 4.72
N ARG A 149 -3.58 0.46 4.87
CA ARG A 149 -3.20 -0.32 6.06
C ARG A 149 -1.91 -1.10 5.78
N PRO A 150 -0.88 -1.02 6.64
CA PRO A 150 0.18 -2.01 6.62
C PRO A 150 -0.46 -3.37 6.93
N ARG A 151 -0.07 -4.41 6.19
CA ARG A 151 -0.49 -5.79 6.49
C ARG A 151 -0.31 -6.04 7.99
N ARG A 152 -1.41 -6.43 8.68
CA ARG A 152 -1.28 -7.12 9.97
C ARG A 152 -0.32 -8.29 9.77
N SER A 153 0.45 -8.62 10.82
CA SER A 153 1.47 -9.67 10.85
C SER A 153 1.13 -10.84 9.93
N PRO A 154 2.08 -11.41 9.15
CA PRO A 154 1.77 -12.55 8.31
C PRO A 154 1.21 -13.66 9.22
N ASP A 155 -0.09 -13.90 9.07
CA ASP A 155 -0.72 -15.09 9.62
C ASP A 155 0.12 -16.29 9.17
N ALA A 156 0.52 -17.15 10.11
CA ALA A 156 1.27 -18.35 9.80
C ALA A 156 0.39 -19.39 9.09
N GLY A 157 -0.94 -19.24 9.12
CA GLY A 157 -1.93 -20.14 8.51
C GLY A 157 -1.60 -20.57 7.08
N PRO A 158 -1.39 -19.64 6.12
CA PRO A 158 -1.02 -19.99 4.74
C PRO A 158 0.31 -20.77 4.63
N LEU A 159 1.30 -20.47 5.47
CA LEU A 159 2.57 -21.21 5.49
C LEU A 159 2.37 -22.63 6.05
N LEU A 160 1.55 -22.77 7.09
CA LEU A 160 1.20 -24.08 7.66
C LEU A 160 0.40 -24.92 6.65
N ALA A 161 -0.53 -24.32 5.91
CA ALA A 161 -1.26 -25.00 4.84
C ALA A 161 -0.33 -25.49 3.73
N GLN A 162 0.65 -24.67 3.32
CA GLN A 162 1.66 -25.07 2.34
C GLN A 162 2.54 -26.22 2.87
N LEU A 163 2.97 -26.16 4.13
CA LEU A 163 3.74 -27.24 4.75
C LEU A 163 2.93 -28.55 4.76
N GLY A 164 1.66 -28.49 5.15
CA GLY A 164 0.74 -29.63 5.13
C GLY A 164 0.63 -30.26 3.73
N GLY A 165 0.46 -29.44 2.68
CA GLY A 165 0.42 -29.93 1.30
C GLY A 165 1.71 -30.61 0.85
N VAL A 166 2.87 -30.07 1.25
CA VAL A 166 4.18 -30.67 0.92
C VAL A 166 4.36 -32.00 1.65
N LEU A 167 4.01 -32.08 2.93
CA LEU A 167 4.08 -33.33 3.71
C LEU A 167 3.15 -34.39 3.12
N ALA A 168 1.92 -34.03 2.76
CA ALA A 168 0.98 -34.94 2.12
C ALA A 168 1.50 -35.47 0.77
N ALA A 169 2.10 -34.60 -0.06
CA ALA A 169 2.70 -35.01 -1.33
C ALA A 169 3.91 -35.95 -1.13
N TYR A 170 4.69 -35.75 -0.07
CA TYR A 170 5.77 -36.66 0.31
C TYR A 170 5.24 -38.02 0.79
N ALA A 171 4.25 -38.01 1.69
CA ALA A 171 3.59 -39.21 2.21
C ALA A 171 3.03 -40.08 1.08
N ALA A 172 2.32 -39.45 0.13
CA ALA A 172 1.78 -40.12 -1.06
C ALA A 172 2.86 -40.80 -1.91
N ARG A 173 4.05 -40.19 -2.07
CA ARG A 173 5.18 -40.80 -2.79
C ARG A 173 5.82 -41.96 -2.05
N ARG A 174 5.74 -41.95 -0.72
CA ARG A 174 6.23 -43.03 0.14
C ARG A 174 5.21 -44.17 0.28
N GLY A 175 3.98 -43.96 -0.18
CA GLY A 175 2.90 -44.93 -0.06
C GLY A 175 2.41 -45.10 1.38
N THR A 176 2.48 -44.03 2.18
CA THR A 176 2.01 -44.01 3.57
C THR A 176 1.01 -42.88 3.79
N ASP A 177 0.07 -43.09 4.69
CA ASP A 177 -0.85 -42.09 5.24
C ASP A 177 -0.54 -41.76 6.72
N ASP A 178 0.49 -42.39 7.30
CA ASP A 178 0.98 -42.13 8.65
C ASP A 178 1.79 -40.83 8.71
N LEU A 179 1.19 -39.79 9.28
CA LEU A 179 1.82 -38.49 9.48
C LEU A 179 3.01 -38.55 10.45
N ASP A 180 2.92 -39.35 11.50
CA ASP A 180 3.97 -39.41 12.53
C ASP A 180 5.24 -40.05 11.96
N ALA A 181 5.09 -41.09 11.13
CA ALA A 181 6.20 -41.69 10.39
C ALA A 181 6.88 -40.67 9.45
N VAL A 182 6.09 -39.86 8.74
CA VAL A 182 6.62 -38.81 7.85
C VAL A 182 7.35 -37.72 8.62
N LEU A 183 6.82 -37.29 9.77
CA LEU A 183 7.45 -36.30 10.64
C LEU A 183 8.74 -36.83 11.26
N ALA A 184 8.79 -38.10 11.64
CA ALA A 184 10.01 -38.75 12.13
C ALA A 184 11.11 -38.76 11.06
N GLU A 185 10.79 -39.17 9.82
CA GLU A 185 11.75 -39.15 8.70
C GLU A 185 12.26 -37.72 8.41
N LEU A 186 11.38 -36.71 8.46
CA LEU A 186 11.76 -35.31 8.31
C LEU A 186 12.69 -34.86 9.44
N SER A 187 12.40 -35.23 10.69
CA SER A 187 13.23 -34.93 11.85
C SER A 187 14.62 -35.54 11.73
N ASP A 188 14.72 -36.79 11.28
CA ASP A 188 15.99 -37.48 11.02
C ASP A 188 16.78 -36.80 9.90
N TYR A 189 16.10 -36.42 8.81
CA TYR A 189 16.72 -35.66 7.73
C TYR A 189 17.26 -34.31 8.22
N MET A 190 16.48 -33.58 9.03
CA MET A 190 16.89 -32.29 9.59
C MET A 190 18.08 -32.44 10.53
N SER A 191 18.10 -33.50 11.35
CA SER A 191 19.22 -33.84 12.23
C SER A 191 20.51 -34.08 11.45
N ARG A 192 20.45 -34.87 10.37
CA ARG A 192 21.59 -35.09 9.46
C ARG A 192 22.01 -33.83 8.69
N SER A 193 21.08 -32.92 8.43
CA SER A 193 21.31 -31.68 7.68
C SER A 193 21.83 -30.51 8.54
N GLY A 194 22.46 -30.81 9.68
CA GLY A 194 23.02 -29.83 10.61
C GLY A 194 22.15 -29.57 11.85
N GLY A 195 21.04 -30.28 12.01
CA GLY A 195 20.18 -30.25 13.20
C GLY A 195 19.72 -28.85 13.57
N GLN A 196 19.63 -28.59 14.89
CA GLN A 196 19.20 -27.30 15.43
C GLN A 196 20.08 -26.13 14.96
N LYS A 197 21.40 -26.33 14.88
CA LYS A 197 22.34 -25.30 14.43
C LYS A 197 22.12 -24.95 12.95
N GLY A 198 21.93 -25.96 12.10
CA GLY A 198 21.62 -25.77 10.69
C GLY A 198 20.26 -25.11 10.48
N PHE A 199 19.26 -25.45 11.30
CA PHE A 199 17.95 -24.80 11.28
C PHE A 199 18.03 -23.32 11.69
N ALA A 200 18.72 -23.01 12.79
CA ALA A 200 18.93 -21.63 13.25
C ALA A 200 19.57 -20.75 12.17
N GLN A 201 20.61 -21.24 11.48
CA GLN A 201 21.24 -20.52 10.36
C GLN A 201 20.28 -20.24 9.20
N ARG A 202 19.36 -21.17 8.91
CA ARG A 202 18.34 -20.98 7.86
C ARG A 202 17.31 -19.94 8.30
N VAL A 203 16.91 -19.95 9.57
CA VAL A 203 16.02 -18.95 10.16
C VAL A 203 16.67 -17.56 10.09
N ASP A 204 17.93 -17.41 10.47
CA ASP A 204 18.65 -16.13 10.40
C ASP A 204 18.71 -15.61 8.96
N ARG A 205 19.03 -16.49 8.01
CA ARG A 205 19.03 -16.13 6.58
C ARG A 205 17.64 -15.72 6.08
N ALA A 206 16.58 -16.37 6.57
CA ALA A 206 15.21 -16.01 6.24
C ALA A 206 14.81 -14.65 6.87
N ARG A 207 15.22 -14.38 8.11
CA ARG A 207 15.02 -13.08 8.79
C ARG A 207 15.69 -11.95 8.03
N LEU A 208 16.89 -12.18 7.47
CA LEU A 208 17.58 -11.22 6.61
C LEU A 208 16.86 -10.91 5.29
N ARG A 209 15.82 -11.68 4.92
CA ARG A 209 14.97 -11.43 3.74
C ARG A 209 13.64 -10.78 4.11
N LEU A 210 13.26 -10.78 5.38
CA LEU A 210 12.06 -10.08 5.84
C LEU A 210 12.25 -8.55 5.77
N PRO A 211 11.18 -7.79 5.47
CA PRO A 211 11.22 -6.33 5.60
C PRO A 211 11.56 -5.92 7.05
N LEU A 212 12.29 -4.82 7.23
CA LEU A 212 12.78 -4.33 8.55
C LEU A 212 11.71 -4.32 9.66
N GLN A 213 10.49 -3.91 9.34
CA GLN A 213 9.36 -3.85 10.28
C GLN A 213 8.89 -5.24 10.78
N ALA A 214 9.09 -6.28 9.97
CA ALA A 214 8.78 -7.67 10.33
C ALA A 214 9.92 -8.32 11.12
N ARG A 215 11.17 -7.84 10.98
CA ARG A 215 12.32 -8.31 11.77
C ARG A 215 12.20 -7.89 13.23
N THR A 216 11.98 -6.60 13.48
CA THR A 216 11.83 -6.03 14.82
C THR A 216 10.74 -6.72 15.64
N ARG A 217 9.69 -7.24 14.98
CA ARG A 217 8.61 -7.99 15.63
C ARG A 217 8.95 -9.47 15.82
N ALA A 218 9.54 -10.14 14.83
CA ALA A 218 9.97 -11.54 14.97
C ALA A 218 11.07 -11.69 16.05
N ASP A 219 11.93 -10.68 16.18
CA ASP A 219 12.94 -10.61 17.24
C ASP A 219 12.27 -10.38 18.61
N ALA A 220 11.26 -9.50 18.69
CA ALA A 220 10.47 -9.29 19.91
C ALA A 220 9.63 -10.52 20.33
N GLU A 221 9.02 -11.24 19.38
CA GLU A 221 8.26 -12.46 19.63
C GLU A 221 9.19 -13.63 20.04
N ALA A 222 10.37 -13.74 19.42
CA ALA A 222 11.38 -14.73 19.83
C ALA A 222 11.96 -14.44 21.22
N GLN A 223 12.07 -13.17 21.60
CA GLN A 223 12.51 -12.75 22.93
C GLN A 223 11.42 -13.00 23.99
N ALA A 224 10.14 -12.78 23.64
CA ALA A 224 9.01 -13.11 24.51
C ALA A 224 8.82 -14.63 24.76
N VAL A 225 9.22 -15.49 23.81
CA VAL A 225 9.21 -16.95 23.98
C VAL A 225 10.45 -17.45 24.77
N GLY A 226 11.51 -16.66 24.85
CA GLY A 226 12.70 -16.96 25.65
C GLY A 226 12.62 -16.55 27.13
N ASP A 227 11.67 -15.67 27.47
CA ASP A 227 11.52 -15.05 28.81
C ASP A 227 10.32 -15.60 29.60
N ASP A 228 9.87 -16.84 29.39
CA ASP A 228 8.83 -17.46 30.25
C ASP A 228 9.40 -17.78 31.65
N PRO A 229 9.09 -17.00 32.70
CA PRO A 229 9.65 -17.15 34.03
C PRO A 229 8.56 -17.74 34.93
N ASN A 230 8.16 -18.98 34.67
CA ASN A 230 7.40 -19.77 35.65
C ASN A 230 8.31 -20.56 36.58
N LEU A 231 9.34 -19.88 37.11
CA LEU A 231 10.07 -20.26 38.30
C LEU A 231 10.34 -19.01 39.14
N ASN A 232 9.59 -18.92 40.25
CA ASN A 232 9.83 -18.12 41.45
C ASN A 232 9.59 -16.60 41.42
N GLY A 233 8.59 -16.19 42.23
CA GLY A 233 8.80 -15.13 43.23
C GLY A 233 8.05 -13.83 42.99
N MET A 234 7.01 -13.60 43.79
CA MET A 234 6.49 -12.28 44.14
C MET A 234 7.62 -11.36 44.61
N ASP A 235 7.77 -10.17 44.02
CA ASP A 235 7.54 -8.88 44.69
C ASP A 235 7.85 -7.69 43.75
N ASP A 236 6.94 -6.72 43.80
CA ASP A 236 7.10 -5.27 43.56
C ASP A 236 7.23 -4.60 42.17
N LEU A 237 6.24 -3.70 41.97
CA LEU A 237 6.28 -2.35 41.38
C LEU A 237 6.26 -2.14 39.85
N ILE A 238 5.08 -1.68 39.41
CA ILE A 238 4.77 -1.01 38.14
C ILE A 238 5.52 0.34 38.06
N TRP A 239 6.26 0.57 36.96
CA TRP A 239 6.55 1.91 36.45
C TRP A 239 6.50 1.93 34.91
N MET A 240 5.50 2.61 34.35
CA MET A 240 5.56 3.14 32.98
C MET A 240 6.09 4.58 33.04
N ARG A 241 7.19 4.84 32.32
CA ARG A 241 7.75 6.19 32.12
C ARG A 241 7.58 6.57 30.65
N VAL A 242 6.74 7.56 30.38
CA VAL A 242 6.63 8.22 29.07
C VAL A 242 7.20 9.64 29.23
N PRO A 243 8.32 10.01 28.58
CA PRO A 243 8.80 11.38 28.61
C PRO A 243 8.37 12.19 27.38
N GLY A 244 7.71 13.32 27.65
CA GLY A 244 7.87 14.56 26.91
C GLY A 244 6.64 15.03 26.13
N TRP A 245 5.88 15.94 26.72
CA TRP A 245 5.35 17.20 26.14
C TRP A 245 4.73 17.97 27.31
N LEU A 246 5.38 19.05 27.74
CA LEU A 246 4.86 19.99 28.73
C LEU A 246 4.13 21.12 27.99
N ASP A 247 2.94 21.44 28.51
CA ASP A 247 2.08 22.54 28.12
C ASP A 247 2.70 23.92 28.43
N GLU A 248 2.40 24.91 27.59
CA GLU A 248 2.17 26.29 28.06
C GLU A 248 0.68 26.63 27.84
N PRO A 249 -0.03 27.17 28.86
CA PRO A 249 -1.46 27.45 28.78
C PRO A 249 -1.79 28.83 28.15
N PRO A 250 -3.02 29.03 27.64
CA PRO A 250 -3.44 30.30 27.05
C PRO A 250 -3.68 31.38 28.11
N SER A 251 -3.17 32.57 27.82
CA SER A 251 -3.43 33.83 28.54
C SER A 251 -4.93 34.18 28.53
N LYS A 252 -5.49 34.46 29.72
CA LYS A 252 -6.82 35.04 29.94
C LYS A 252 -6.74 36.56 29.91
N ALA A 253 -7.71 37.16 29.20
CA ALA A 253 -8.03 38.58 29.23
C ALA A 253 -8.50 39.06 30.61
N ALA A 254 -8.18 40.31 30.94
CA ALA A 254 -8.83 41.11 31.98
C ALA A 254 -9.39 42.41 31.35
N PRO A 255 -10.46 43.00 31.91
CA PRO A 255 -11.11 44.19 31.36
C PRO A 255 -10.54 45.49 31.95
N GLY A 256 -10.55 46.56 31.15
CA GLY A 256 -10.54 47.96 31.60
C GLY A 256 -11.57 48.71 30.75
N GLY A 257 -12.40 49.60 31.26
CA GLY A 257 -12.09 50.59 32.30
C GLY A 257 -11.53 51.81 31.62
#